data_AF-A0A3D5VIE9-F1
#
_entry.id   AF-A0A3D5VIE9-F1
#
_cell.length_a   1.000
_cell.length_b   1.000
_cell.length_c   1.000
_cell.angle_alpha   90.00
_cell.angle_beta   90.00
_cell.angle_gamma   90.00
#
_symmetry.space_group_name_H-M   'P 1'
#
loop_
_entity.id
_entity.type
_entity.pdbx_description
1 polymer ?
#
loop_
_entity_poly.entity_id
_entity_poly.type
_entity_poly.pdbx_seq_one_letter_code
_entity_poly.pdbx_strand_id
1 'polypeptide(L)'
;VRGLNLWWNIVFPALLPFFVAAELLTGLGAVHFIGVLLEPLMRPLFRVPGVGGFIMAAGLASGFPMGAMLTAEYRQKKALSKEEGERLMAFANTAGPLFMTGAVATGMLGWPQIG
;
A
#
# COMPACT_ATOMS: atom_id res chain seq x y z
N VAL A 1 3.89 20.76 -23.66
CA VAL A 1 3.69 21.88 -22.69
C VAL A 1 2.37 21.80 -21.93
N ARG A 2 1.22 21.55 -22.58
CA ARG A 2 -0.09 21.43 -21.89
C ARG A 2 -0.12 20.37 -20.77
N GLY A 3 0.39 19.17 -21.01
CA GLY A 3 0.42 18.11 -19.98
C GLY A 3 1.28 18.46 -18.77
N LEU A 4 2.43 19.11 -18.98
CA LEU A 4 3.31 19.56 -17.88
C LEU A 4 2.65 20.66 -17.05
N ASN A 5 1.93 21.58 -17.70
CA ASN A 5 1.15 22.61 -17.01
C ASN A 5 -0.01 22.02 -16.21
N LEU A 6 -0.68 21.00 -16.74
CA LEU A 6 -1.74 20.29 -16.02
C LEU A 6 -1.18 19.57 -14.79
N TRP A 7 -0.05 18.88 -14.97
CA TRP A 7 0.63 18.20 -13.88
C TRP A 7 1.08 19.18 -12.79
N TRP A 8 1.74 20.28 -13.16
CA TRP A 8 2.27 21.25 -12.21
C TRP A 8 1.20 22.03 -11.44
N ASN A 9 0.12 22.44 -12.12
CA ASN A 9 -0.89 23.30 -11.50
C ASN A 9 -2.06 22.55 -10.86
N ILE A 10 -2.28 21.28 -11.22
CA ILE A 10 -3.43 20.48 -10.75
C ILE A 10 -2.97 19.23 -10.03
N VAL A 11 -2.21 18.36 -10.69
CA VAL A 11 -1.86 17.04 -10.15
C VAL A 11 -0.92 17.16 -8.96
N PHE A 12 0.15 17.95 -9.08
CA PHE A 12 1.16 18.09 -8.04
C PHE A 12 0.59 18.71 -6.74
N PRO A 13 -0.13 19.85 -6.78
CA PRO A 13 -0.71 20.42 -5.57
C PRO A 13 -1.80 19.54 -4.94
N ALA A 14 -2.54 18.77 -5.73
CA ALA A 14 -3.57 17.87 -5.23
C ALA A 14 -2.99 16.62 -4.54
N LEU A 15 -1.91 16.06 -5.05
CA LEU A 15 -1.28 14.85 -4.48
C LEU A 15 -0.34 15.15 -3.31
N LEU A 16 0.29 16.33 -3.29
CA LEU A 16 1.22 16.73 -2.23
C LEU A 16 0.67 16.59 -0.81
N PRO A 17 -0.54 17.10 -0.44
CA PRO A 17 -1.07 16.92 0.90
C PRO A 17 -1.31 15.46 1.28
N PHE A 18 -1.69 14.62 0.31
CA PHE A 18 -1.85 13.18 0.54
C PHE A 18 -0.52 12.49 0.81
N PHE A 19 0.52 12.79 0.03
CA PHE A 19 1.86 12.24 0.28
C PHE A 19 2.42 12.68 1.62
N VAL A 20 2.27 13.97 1.96
CA VAL A 20 2.71 14.49 3.25
C VAL A 20 1.99 13.79 4.40
N ALA A 21 0.67 13.60 4.32
CA ALA A 21 -0.10 12.89 5.34
C ALA A 21 0.30 11.40 5.45
N ALA A 22 0.51 10.72 4.32
CA ALA A 22 0.94 9.32 4.30
C ALA A 22 2.34 9.13 4.92
N GLU A 23 3.28 10.01 4.60
CA GLU A 23 4.63 10.02 5.18
C GLU A 23 4.60 10.39 6.66
N LEU A 24 3.77 11.36 7.08
CA LEU A 24 3.57 11.68 8.50
C LEU A 24 3.02 10.48 9.27
N LEU A 25 1.98 9.82 8.77
CA LEU A 25 1.41 8.64 9.43
C LEU A 25 2.41 7.49 9.51
N THR A 26 3.24 7.32 8.48
CA THR A 26 4.30 6.30 8.46
C THR A 26 5.41 6.65 9.45
N GLY A 27 5.92 7.89 9.43
CA GLY A 27 6.97 8.38 10.31
C GLY A 27 6.58 8.51 11.79
N LEU A 28 5.30 8.80 12.07
CA LEU A 28 4.72 8.77 13.43
C LEU A 28 4.50 7.35 13.95
N GLY A 29 4.75 6.32 13.13
CA GLY A 29 4.61 4.92 13.52
C GLY A 29 3.17 4.41 13.51
N ALA A 30 2.20 5.15 12.96
CA ALA A 30 0.80 4.73 12.91
C ALA A 30 0.63 3.43 12.11
N VAL A 31 1.39 3.26 11.03
CA VAL A 31 1.42 2.04 10.22
C VAL A 31 1.88 0.84 11.05
N HIS A 32 2.93 1.03 11.86
CA HIS A 32 3.43 -0.02 12.75
C HIS A 32 2.40 -0.34 13.85
N PHE A 33 1.79 0.69 14.46
CA PHE A 33 0.75 0.54 15.47
C PHE A 33 -0.47 -0.24 14.95
N ILE A 34 -0.97 0.09 13.76
CA ILE A 34 -2.05 -0.66 13.10
C ILE A 34 -1.59 -2.11 12.84
N GLY A 35 -0.35 -2.30 12.41
CA GLY A 35 0.24 -3.63 12.23
C GLY A 35 0.16 -4.48 13.50
N VAL A 36 0.58 -3.92 14.64
CA VAL A 36 0.54 -4.55 15.97
C VAL A 36 -0.91 -4.88 16.39
N LEU A 37 -1.84 -3.95 16.15
CA LEU A 37 -3.26 -4.16 16.46
C LEU A 37 -3.88 -5.32 15.64
N LEU A 38 -3.42 -5.49 14.40
CA LEU A 38 -3.89 -6.55 13.50
C LEU A 38 -3.24 -7.91 13.74
N GLU A 39 -2.05 -7.98 14.37
CA GLU A 39 -1.37 -9.25 14.67
C GLU A 39 -2.24 -10.34 15.31
N PRO A 40 -3.08 -10.07 16.34
CA PRO A 40 -3.93 -11.10 16.94
C PRO A 40 -5.03 -11.61 15.99
N LEU A 41 -5.41 -10.82 14.98
CA LEU A 41 -6.43 -11.18 13.98
C LEU A 41 -5.83 -11.99 12.81
N MET A 42 -4.61 -11.63 12.40
CA MET A 42 -3.53 -12.52 11.96
C MET A 42 -3.86 -13.99 11.75
N ARG A 43 -3.59 -14.71 12.83
CA ARG A 43 -3.57 -16.16 12.87
C ARG A 43 -4.96 -16.78 12.72
N PRO A 44 -6.01 -16.35 13.45
CA PRO A 44 -7.32 -16.99 13.36
C PRO A 44 -8.02 -16.73 12.02
N LEU A 45 -7.94 -15.51 11.46
CA LEU A 45 -8.72 -15.16 10.27
C LEU A 45 -7.99 -15.51 8.97
N PHE A 46 -6.69 -15.20 8.90
CA PHE A 46 -5.91 -15.32 7.65
C PHE A 46 -4.90 -16.47 7.67
N ARG A 47 -4.71 -17.11 8.83
CA ARG A 47 -3.74 -18.21 9.02
C ARG A 47 -2.33 -17.82 8.58
N VAL A 48 -1.94 -16.56 8.85
CA VAL A 48 -0.58 -16.04 8.67
C VAL A 48 -0.02 -15.58 10.02
N PRO A 49 1.30 -15.52 10.21
CA PRO A 49 1.91 -15.07 11.46
C PRO A 49 1.69 -13.56 11.66
N GLY A 50 1.92 -13.07 12.89
CA GLY A 50 1.66 -11.68 13.30
C GLY A 50 2.29 -10.65 12.36
N VAL A 51 3.50 -10.91 11.85
CA VAL A 51 4.18 -10.06 10.85
C VAL A 51 3.34 -9.75 9.61
N GLY A 52 2.37 -10.59 9.27
CA GLY A 52 1.41 -10.31 8.20
C GLY A 52 0.56 -9.06 8.47
N GLY A 53 0.29 -8.71 9.73
CA GLY A 53 -0.47 -7.53 10.13
C GLY A 53 0.30 -6.25 9.82
N PHE A 54 1.60 -6.23 10.12
CA PHE A 54 2.49 -5.15 9.70
C PHE A 54 2.57 -5.03 8.17
N ILE A 55 2.78 -6.14 7.47
CA ILE A 55 2.88 -6.14 6.00
C ILE A 55 1.57 -5.66 5.35
N MET A 56 0.41 -6.05 5.92
CA MET A 56 -0.91 -5.59 5.48
C MET A 56 -1.08 -4.09 5.73
N ALA A 57 -0.74 -3.59 6.92
CA ALA A 57 -0.82 -2.17 7.24
C ALA A 57 0.08 -1.33 6.33
N ALA A 58 1.31 -1.78 6.09
CA ALA A 58 2.24 -1.13 5.16
C ALA A 58 1.73 -1.16 3.71
N GLY A 59 1.19 -2.29 3.26
CA GLY A 59 0.57 -2.42 1.95
C GLY A 59 -0.66 -1.51 1.76
N LEU A 60 -1.46 -1.30 2.81
CA LEU A 60 -2.60 -0.37 2.78
C LEU A 60 -2.16 1.09 2.75
N ALA A 61 -1.14 1.44 3.55
CA ALA A 61 -0.64 2.81 3.64
C ALA A 61 0.09 3.25 2.35
N SER A 62 0.90 2.36 1.77
CA SER A 62 1.77 2.68 0.63
C SER A 62 1.25 2.14 -0.71
N GLY A 63 0.25 1.25 -0.70
CA GLY A 63 -0.33 0.65 -1.90
C GLY A 63 0.57 -0.37 -2.60
N PHE A 64 0.25 -0.64 -3.87
CA PHE A 64 1.06 -1.46 -4.76
C PHE A 64 2.36 -0.73 -5.14
N PRO A 65 3.55 -1.38 -5.11
CA PRO A 65 3.82 -2.82 -4.87
C PRO A 65 4.32 -3.16 -3.45
N MET A 66 4.21 -2.24 -2.48
CA MET A 66 4.92 -2.36 -1.19
C MET A 66 4.56 -3.61 -0.39
N GLY A 67 3.28 -3.95 -0.27
CA GLY A 67 2.85 -5.15 0.45
C GLY A 67 3.41 -6.44 -0.16
N ALA A 68 3.51 -6.51 -1.49
CA ALA A 68 4.11 -7.64 -2.20
C ALA A 68 5.64 -7.71 -2.00
N MET A 69 6.33 -6.56 -2.07
CA MET A 69 7.77 -6.48 -1.82
C MET A 69 8.13 -6.95 -0.41
N LEU A 70 7.41 -6.45 0.61
CA LEU A 70 7.62 -6.85 2.00
C LEU A 70 7.28 -8.33 2.22
N THR A 71 6.21 -8.84 1.61
CA THR A 71 5.89 -10.28 1.69
C THR A 71 7.03 -11.14 1.14
N ALA A 72 7.56 -10.78 -0.02
CA ALA A 72 8.69 -11.48 -0.63
C ALA A 72 9.95 -11.42 0.24
N GLU A 73 10.26 -10.25 0.81
CA GLU A 73 11.41 -10.06 1.70
C GLU A 73 11.31 -10.93 2.96
N TYR A 74 10.17 -10.93 3.64
CA TYR A 74 9.96 -11.73 4.85
C TYR A 74 9.88 -13.23 4.56
N ARG A 75 9.46 -13.62 3.35
CA ARG A 75 9.57 -15.00 2.87
C ARG A 75 11.02 -15.42 2.69
N GLN A 76 11.87 -14.58 2.08
CA GLN A 76 13.30 -14.85 1.92
C GLN A 76 14.02 -14.95 3.26
N LYS A 77 13.62 -14.14 4.25
CA LYS A 77 14.11 -14.22 5.64
C LYS A 77 13.57 -15.42 6.42
N LYS A 78 12.77 -16.31 5.79
CA LYS A 78 12.12 -17.47 6.41
C LYS A 78 11.18 -17.12 7.58
N ALA A 79 10.76 -15.87 7.70
CA ALA A 79 9.73 -15.43 8.66
C ALA A 79 8.31 -15.84 8.21
N LEU A 80 8.15 -16.17 6.93
CA LEU A 80 6.95 -16.74 6.34
C LEU A 80 7.29 -18.10 5.71
N SER A 81 6.41 -19.08 5.87
CA SER A 81 6.37 -20.27 5.01
C SER A 81 5.91 -19.92 3.59
N LYS A 82 6.00 -20.88 2.67
CA LYS A 82 5.53 -20.67 1.29
C LYS A 82 4.02 -20.40 1.28
N GLU A 83 3.23 -21.22 1.95
CA GLU A 83 1.78 -21.05 1.97
C GLU A 83 1.33 -19.77 2.69
N GLU A 84 2.04 -19.34 3.73
CA GLU A 84 1.75 -18.07 4.42
C GLU A 84 2.08 -16.87 3.53
N GLY A 85 3.22 -16.91 2.81
CA GLY A 85 3.59 -15.86 1.85
C GLY A 85 2.61 -15.77 0.69
N GLU A 86 2.19 -16.90 0.11
CA GLU A 86 1.20 -16.94 -0.97
C GLU A 86 -0.16 -16.38 -0.53
N ARG A 87 -0.60 -16.73 0.68
CA ARG A 87 -1.82 -16.14 1.26
C ARG A 87 -1.67 -14.64 1.46
N LEU A 88 -0.57 -14.20 2.06
CA LEU A 88 -0.33 -12.79 2.33
C LEU A 88 -0.28 -11.97 1.04
N MET A 89 0.37 -12.48 -0.01
CA MET A 89 0.37 -11.86 -1.36
C MET A 89 -1.05 -11.65 -1.91
N ALA A 90 -1.98 -12.56 -1.64
CA ALA A 90 -3.32 -12.51 -2.19
C ALA A 90 -4.18 -11.37 -1.61
N PHE A 91 -3.87 -10.88 -0.40
CA PHE A 91 -4.69 -9.85 0.26
C PHE A 91 -3.92 -8.62 0.75
N ALA A 92 -2.60 -8.69 0.93
CA ALA A 92 -1.77 -7.53 1.31
C ALA A 92 -1.29 -6.72 0.08
N ASN A 93 -1.61 -7.17 -1.14
CA ASN A 93 -1.33 -6.46 -2.37
C ASN A 93 -2.57 -5.68 -2.83
N THR A 94 -2.84 -4.55 -2.18
CA THR A 94 -3.95 -3.67 -2.56
C THR A 94 -3.50 -2.61 -3.55
N ALA A 95 -4.22 -2.48 -4.65
CA ALA A 95 -4.14 -1.29 -5.50
C ALA A 95 -4.67 -0.10 -4.71
N GLY A 96 -3.75 0.68 -4.14
CA GLY A 96 -4.11 1.84 -3.33
C GLY A 96 -4.95 2.84 -4.15
N PRO A 97 -5.76 3.69 -3.48
CA PRO A 97 -6.58 4.68 -4.16
C PRO A 97 -5.79 5.51 -5.17
N LEU A 98 -4.54 5.86 -4.82
CA LEU A 98 -3.63 6.64 -5.66
C LEU A 98 -3.21 5.92 -6.95
N PHE A 99 -3.01 4.61 -6.92
CA PHE A 99 -2.74 3.81 -8.12
C PHE A 99 -4.00 3.70 -8.98
N MET A 100 -5.16 3.47 -8.35
CA MET A 100 -6.44 3.35 -9.06
C MET A 100 -6.86 4.67 -9.73
N THR A 101 -6.70 5.80 -9.05
CA THR A 101 -7.06 7.11 -9.62
C THR A 101 -6.00 7.57 -10.61
N GLY A 102 -4.71 7.60 -10.22
CA GLY A 102 -3.65 8.14 -11.08
C GLY A 102 -3.26 7.23 -12.24
N ALA A 103 -2.86 5.99 -11.97
CA ALA A 103 -2.34 5.10 -13.01
C ALA A 103 -3.47 4.53 -13.88
N VAL A 104 -4.53 4.02 -13.25
CA VAL A 104 -5.63 3.36 -13.96
C VAL A 104 -6.61 4.38 -14.56
N ALA A 105 -7.22 5.26 -13.75
CA ALA A 105 -8.23 6.18 -14.27
C ALA A 105 -7.64 7.25 -15.19
N THR A 106 -6.61 7.99 -14.76
CA THR A 106 -5.98 9.02 -15.60
C THR A 106 -5.16 8.41 -16.74
N GLY A 107 -4.31 7.42 -16.43
CA GLY A 107 -3.32 6.88 -17.37
C GLY A 107 -3.87 5.87 -18.38
N MET A 108 -4.58 4.84 -17.92
CA MET A 108 -5.05 3.74 -18.78
C MET A 108 -6.41 4.02 -19.42
N LEU A 109 -7.35 4.57 -18.65
CA LEU A 109 -8.72 4.84 -19.11
C LEU A 109 -8.90 6.23 -19.74
N GLY A 110 -7.93 7.13 -19.54
CA GLY A 110 -8.02 8.50 -20.04
C GLY A 110 -9.15 9.31 -19.38
N TRP A 111 -9.47 9.01 -18.12
CA TRP A 111 -10.51 9.65 -17.32
C TRP A 111 -9.92 10.55 -16.21
N PRO A 112 -9.31 11.69 -16.56
CA PRO A 112 -8.65 12.58 -15.59
C PRO A 112 -9.62 13.25 -14.61
N GLN A 113 -10.94 13.17 -14.84
CA GLN A 113 -11.95 13.71 -13.91
C GLN A 113 -12.15 12.87 -12.64
N ILE A 114 -11.65 11.63 -12.61
CA ILE A 114 -11.75 10.70 -11.47
C ILE A 114 -10.38 10.31 -10.91
N GLY A 115 -9.34 11.02 -11.36
CA GLY A 115 -7.96 10.93 -10.90
C GLY A 115 -7.12 12.07 -11.42
#